data_AF-T0L816-F1
#
_entry.id   AF-T0L816-F1
#
_cell.length_a   1.000
_cell.length_b   1.000
_cell.length_c   1.000
_cell.angle_alpha   90.00
_cell.angle_beta   90.00
_cell.angle_gamma   90.00
#
_symmetry.space_group_name_H-M   'P 1'
#
loop_
_entity.id
_entity.type
_entity.pdbx_description
1 polymer ?
#
loop_
_entity_poly.entity_id
_entity_poly.type
_entity_poly.pdbx_seq_one_letter_code
_entity_poly.pdbx_strand_id
1 'polypeptide(L)'
;MENFDQFPKITKIIEKEEKRDELTELAKEGETSTKLIPNEIYILYKKYIKRINKNIKEKVINSLKSSIKNKFNKLKSDEYFVKKLSFVNEDLIKIYNNLNFKFFKFDDFLKEYHLNLKNLLDEKSSSLDAGEILAVIEFVGEYYENVEGIFKKISDSLGSRLLENEDQLLDKYTITAENKLKEWISNITKIEISKFFLRNEEISKDEEDKLISPGFVSLLQIIKMQLEPISFNKKIFAHITSTIIKFCNIFKDELVNAMEKDFKPSVQMKSKPGYEDFALCLETVDLN
;
A
#
# COMPACT_ATOMS: atom_id res chain seq x y z
N MET A 1 -17.29 -20.78 11.61
CA MET A 1 -16.92 -22.17 11.28
C MET A 1 -16.73 -22.25 9.78
N GLU A 2 -15.48 -22.14 9.33
CA GLU A 2 -15.16 -22.23 7.91
C GLU A 2 -15.32 -23.70 7.48
N ASN A 3 -16.19 -23.99 6.51
CA ASN A 3 -16.53 -25.34 6.04
C ASN A 3 -15.40 -25.99 5.22
N PHE A 4 -14.14 -25.77 5.61
CA PHE A 4 -12.97 -26.22 4.85
C PHE A 4 -12.92 -27.75 4.70
N ASP A 5 -13.43 -28.48 5.70
CA ASP A 5 -13.51 -29.95 5.71
C ASP A 5 -14.44 -30.53 4.62
N GLN A 6 -15.31 -29.72 4.03
CA GLN A 6 -16.22 -30.17 2.98
C GLN A 6 -15.60 -30.09 1.57
N PHE A 7 -14.58 -29.25 1.35
CA PHE A 7 -13.96 -29.09 0.03
C PHE A 7 -13.33 -30.37 -0.54
N PRO A 8 -12.66 -31.23 0.24
CA PRO A 8 -12.16 -32.51 -0.28
C PRO A 8 -13.29 -33.44 -0.75
N LYS A 9 -14.45 -33.41 -0.08
CA LYS A 9 -15.63 -34.19 -0.46
C LYS A 9 -16.25 -33.65 -1.74
N ILE A 10 -16.37 -32.33 -1.85
CA ILE A 10 -16.87 -31.64 -3.05
C ILE A 10 -15.95 -31.93 -4.25
N THR A 11 -14.63 -31.89 -4.06
CA THR A 11 -13.64 -32.19 -5.10
C THR A 11 -13.81 -33.62 -5.64
N LYS A 12 -14.02 -34.60 -4.76
CA LYS A 12 -14.30 -35.99 -5.18
C LYS A 12 -15.61 -36.13 -5.96
N ILE A 13 -16.63 -35.35 -5.63
CA ILE A 13 -17.91 -35.34 -6.35
C ILE A 13 -17.71 -34.77 -7.75
N ILE A 14 -16.97 -33.66 -7.87
CA ILE A 14 -16.64 -33.03 -9.14
C ILE A 14 -15.85 -34.02 -10.02
N GLU A 15 -14.80 -34.66 -9.50
CA GLU A 15 -14.01 -35.66 -10.25
C GLU A 15 -14.85 -36.84 -10.74
N LYS A 16 -15.81 -37.31 -9.93
CA LYS A 16 -16.71 -38.40 -10.33
C LYS A 16 -17.71 -37.97 -11.38
N GLU A 17 -18.19 -36.73 -11.34
CA GLU A 17 -19.11 -36.22 -12.36
C GLU A 17 -18.38 -35.93 -13.67
N GLU A 18 -17.15 -35.39 -13.62
CA GLU A 18 -16.33 -35.13 -14.81
C GLU A 18 -16.04 -36.43 -15.59
N LYS A 19 -15.62 -37.49 -14.89
CA LYS A 19 -15.41 -38.82 -15.49
C LYS A 19 -16.68 -39.38 -16.13
N ARG A 20 -17.84 -39.07 -15.57
CA ARG A 20 -19.14 -39.49 -16.14
C ARG A 20 -19.49 -38.68 -17.38
N ASP A 21 -19.15 -37.41 -17.39
CA ASP A 21 -19.40 -36.51 -18.50
C ASP A 21 -18.43 -36.84 -19.68
N GLU A 22 -17.16 -37.16 -19.42
CA GLU A 22 -16.21 -37.72 -20.40
C GLU A 22 -16.72 -39.02 -21.05
N LEU A 23 -17.27 -39.95 -20.23
CA LEU A 23 -17.89 -41.19 -20.73
C LEU A 23 -19.14 -40.90 -21.58
N THR A 24 -19.91 -39.86 -21.25
CA THR A 24 -21.07 -39.43 -22.05
C THR A 24 -20.63 -38.89 -23.41
N GLU A 25 -19.54 -38.12 -23.49
CA GLU A 25 -19.00 -37.63 -24.76
C GLU A 25 -18.49 -38.76 -25.63
N LEU A 26 -17.68 -39.67 -25.08
CA LEU A 26 -17.19 -40.85 -25.79
C LEU A 26 -18.31 -41.77 -26.28
N ALA A 27 -19.39 -41.91 -25.51
CA ALA A 27 -20.56 -42.69 -25.92
C ALA A 27 -21.34 -42.02 -27.07
N LYS A 28 -21.40 -40.69 -27.12
CA LYS A 28 -22.02 -39.94 -28.25
C LYS A 28 -21.14 -40.00 -29.50
N GLU A 29 -19.82 -39.90 -29.35
CA GLU A 29 -18.88 -40.09 -30.44
C GLU A 29 -18.96 -41.53 -31.01
N GLY A 30 -19.11 -42.52 -30.13
CA GLY A 30 -19.29 -43.93 -30.52
C GLY A 30 -20.56 -44.24 -31.31
N GLU A 31 -21.61 -43.42 -31.17
CA GLU A 31 -22.84 -43.57 -31.97
C GLU A 31 -22.60 -43.30 -33.47
N THR A 32 -21.63 -42.44 -33.78
CA THR A 32 -21.33 -41.98 -35.15
C THR A 32 -19.98 -42.49 -35.68
N SER A 33 -19.13 -43.05 -34.81
CA SER A 33 -17.77 -43.47 -35.13
C SER A 33 -17.66 -44.95 -35.48
N THR A 34 -16.84 -45.28 -36.49
CA THR A 34 -16.44 -46.65 -36.86
C THR A 34 -15.24 -47.19 -36.07
N LYS A 35 -14.68 -46.41 -35.13
CA LYS A 35 -13.57 -46.85 -34.29
C LYS A 35 -14.04 -47.87 -33.24
N LEU A 36 -13.26 -48.93 -33.03
CA LEU A 36 -13.57 -50.03 -32.09
C LEU A 36 -13.85 -49.54 -30.65
N ILE A 37 -12.98 -48.71 -30.10
CA ILE A 37 -13.04 -48.29 -28.69
C ILE A 37 -14.29 -47.42 -28.39
N PRO A 38 -14.60 -46.35 -29.16
CA PRO A 38 -15.83 -45.58 -28.96
C PRO A 38 -17.11 -46.41 -29.17
N ASN A 39 -17.12 -47.31 -30.15
CA ASN A 39 -18.28 -48.15 -30.45
C ASN A 39 -18.59 -49.17 -29.32
N GLU A 40 -17.56 -49.78 -28.72
CA GLU A 40 -17.73 -50.63 -27.54
C GLU A 40 -18.26 -49.84 -26.33
N ILE A 41 -17.77 -48.62 -26.11
CA ILE A 41 -18.26 -47.72 -25.05
C ILE A 41 -19.73 -47.33 -25.30
N TYR A 42 -20.13 -47.08 -26.55
CA TYR A 42 -21.52 -46.83 -26.92
C TYR A 42 -22.44 -48.01 -26.57
N ILE A 43 -22.03 -49.24 -26.89
CA ILE A 43 -22.80 -50.46 -26.60
C ILE A 43 -22.97 -50.64 -25.07
N LEU A 44 -21.89 -50.43 -24.31
CA LEU A 44 -21.88 -50.61 -22.84
C LEU A 44 -22.65 -49.49 -22.11
N TYR A 45 -22.62 -48.26 -22.61
CA TYR A 45 -23.14 -47.07 -21.92
C TYR A 45 -24.26 -46.35 -22.68
N LYS A 46 -25.08 -47.07 -23.44
CA LYS A 46 -26.19 -46.54 -24.25
C LYS A 46 -27.17 -45.60 -23.52
N LYS A 47 -27.32 -45.76 -22.19
CA LYS A 47 -28.16 -44.87 -21.35
C LYS A 47 -27.57 -43.46 -21.17
N TYR A 48 -26.26 -43.28 -21.36
CA TYR A 48 -25.54 -42.02 -21.15
C TYR A 48 -25.69 -41.03 -22.32
N ILE A 49 -26.16 -41.47 -23.49
CA ILE A 49 -26.34 -40.63 -24.68
C ILE A 49 -27.38 -39.53 -24.45
N LYS A 50 -28.46 -39.85 -23.74
CA LYS A 50 -29.54 -38.89 -23.42
C LYS A 50 -29.15 -37.89 -22.34
N ARG A 51 -27.97 -38.04 -21.72
CA ARG A 51 -27.48 -37.16 -20.67
C ARG A 51 -26.89 -35.89 -21.28
N ILE A 52 -27.20 -34.77 -20.65
CA ILE A 52 -26.62 -33.47 -20.98
C ILE A 52 -25.34 -33.32 -20.14
N ASN A 53 -24.23 -32.96 -20.79
CA ASN A 53 -22.98 -32.68 -20.10
C ASN A 53 -23.19 -31.45 -19.18
N LYS A 54 -22.83 -31.57 -17.90
CA LYS A 54 -23.13 -30.53 -16.91
C LYS A 54 -21.97 -29.55 -16.70
N ASN A 55 -20.76 -29.90 -17.14
CA ASN A 55 -19.52 -29.12 -16.99
C ASN A 55 -19.41 -28.49 -15.59
N ILE A 56 -19.56 -29.31 -14.54
CA ILE A 56 -19.59 -28.80 -13.16
C ILE A 56 -18.25 -28.16 -12.78
N LYS A 57 -17.12 -28.71 -13.24
CA LYS A 57 -15.79 -28.11 -13.01
C LYS A 57 -15.70 -26.68 -13.53
N GLU A 58 -16.12 -26.42 -14.76
CA GLU A 58 -16.11 -25.06 -15.33
C GLU A 58 -17.01 -24.11 -14.53
N LYS A 59 -18.20 -24.57 -14.13
CA LYS A 59 -19.12 -23.78 -13.30
C LYS A 59 -18.51 -23.45 -11.93
N VAL A 60 -17.80 -24.39 -11.32
CA VAL A 60 -17.12 -24.17 -10.04
C VAL A 60 -15.96 -23.19 -10.21
N ILE A 61 -15.13 -23.34 -11.25
CA ILE A 61 -14.06 -22.39 -11.56
C ILE A 61 -14.64 -20.98 -11.78
N ASN A 62 -15.69 -20.86 -12.59
CA ASN A 62 -16.34 -19.57 -12.85
C ASN A 62 -16.95 -18.97 -11.59
N SER A 63 -17.52 -19.79 -10.71
CA SER A 63 -18.04 -19.35 -9.41
C SER A 63 -16.92 -18.86 -8.49
N LEU A 64 -15.78 -19.55 -8.45
CA LEU A 64 -14.60 -19.13 -7.68
C LEU A 64 -14.06 -17.79 -8.19
N LYS A 65 -13.84 -17.66 -9.50
CA LYS A 65 -13.41 -16.39 -10.14
C LYS A 65 -14.40 -15.26 -9.86
N SER A 66 -15.70 -15.53 -9.97
CA SER A 66 -16.75 -14.56 -9.67
C SER A 66 -16.76 -14.15 -8.19
N SER A 67 -16.51 -15.10 -7.27
CA SER A 67 -16.41 -14.82 -5.84
C SER A 67 -15.24 -13.90 -5.52
N ILE A 68 -14.07 -14.17 -6.08
CA ILE A 68 -12.88 -13.31 -5.96
C ILE A 68 -13.21 -11.92 -6.51
N LYS A 69 -13.70 -11.83 -7.76
CA LYS A 69 -14.06 -10.55 -8.38
C LYS A 69 -15.09 -9.77 -7.56
N ASN A 70 -16.08 -10.44 -6.96
CA ASN A 70 -17.08 -9.80 -6.11
C ASN A 70 -16.49 -9.23 -4.83
N LYS A 71 -15.45 -9.84 -4.25
CA LYS A 71 -14.73 -9.27 -3.09
C LYS A 71 -14.06 -7.94 -3.49
N PHE A 72 -13.36 -7.92 -4.62
CA PHE A 72 -12.72 -6.71 -5.14
C PHE A 72 -13.73 -5.64 -5.57
N ASN A 73 -14.86 -6.02 -6.18
CA ASN A 73 -15.90 -5.07 -6.56
C ASN A 73 -16.52 -4.35 -5.36
N LYS A 74 -16.67 -5.02 -4.20
CA LYS A 74 -17.13 -4.37 -2.96
C LYS A 74 -16.14 -3.31 -2.49
N LEU A 75 -14.84 -3.59 -2.63
CA LEU A 75 -13.77 -2.67 -2.26
C LEU A 75 -13.67 -1.45 -3.19
N LYS A 76 -14.10 -1.55 -4.45
CA LYS A 76 -14.12 -0.41 -5.38
C LYS A 76 -14.97 0.75 -4.87
N SER A 77 -16.07 0.45 -4.17
CA SER A 77 -17.01 1.44 -3.64
C SER A 77 -16.61 1.98 -2.26
N ASP A 78 -15.60 1.40 -1.61
CA ASP A 78 -15.11 1.85 -0.31
C ASP A 78 -14.10 2.99 -0.48
N GLU A 79 -14.25 4.05 0.33
CA GLU A 79 -13.25 5.11 0.43
C GLU A 79 -11.98 4.61 1.13
N TYR A 80 -12.10 3.79 2.17
CA TYR A 80 -10.96 3.26 2.95
C TYR A 80 -10.49 1.89 2.46
N PHE A 81 -10.37 1.69 1.14
CA PHE A 81 -10.06 0.38 0.58
C PHE A 81 -8.65 -0.11 0.96
N VAL A 82 -7.68 0.82 1.12
CA VAL A 82 -6.27 0.49 1.41
C VAL A 82 -6.11 -0.28 2.71
N LYS A 83 -6.79 0.14 3.78
CA LYS A 83 -6.78 -0.57 5.07
C LYS A 83 -7.36 -1.97 5.00
N LYS A 84 -8.26 -2.20 4.05
CA LYS A 84 -8.92 -3.48 3.86
C LYS A 84 -8.10 -4.41 2.97
N LEU A 85 -7.03 -3.97 2.29
CA LEU A 85 -6.22 -4.77 1.36
C LEU A 85 -5.51 -5.96 2.02
N SER A 86 -5.26 -5.92 3.34
CA SER A 86 -4.64 -7.03 4.10
C SER A 86 -5.37 -8.36 3.91
N PHE A 87 -6.68 -8.31 3.64
CA PHE A 87 -7.48 -9.51 3.35
C PHE A 87 -6.92 -10.36 2.21
N VAL A 88 -6.24 -9.76 1.23
CA VAL A 88 -5.66 -10.47 0.09
C VAL A 88 -4.60 -11.45 0.59
N ASN A 89 -3.69 -10.98 1.44
CA ASN A 89 -2.62 -11.80 2.00
C ASN A 89 -3.20 -12.88 2.91
N GLU A 90 -4.15 -12.52 3.79
CA GLU A 90 -4.82 -13.47 4.67
C GLU A 90 -5.58 -14.56 3.90
N ASP A 91 -6.35 -14.18 2.87
CA ASP A 91 -7.08 -15.12 2.02
C ASP A 91 -6.11 -16.05 1.28
N LEU A 92 -5.04 -15.52 0.69
CA LEU A 92 -4.06 -16.33 -0.03
C LEU A 92 -3.37 -17.34 0.89
N ILE A 93 -3.00 -16.94 2.11
CA ILE A 93 -2.43 -17.86 3.11
C ILE A 93 -3.44 -18.94 3.49
N LYS A 94 -4.71 -18.59 3.71
CA LYS A 94 -5.77 -19.57 3.99
C LYS A 94 -5.98 -20.55 2.83
N ILE A 95 -5.98 -20.06 1.59
CA ILE A 95 -6.11 -20.90 0.39
C ILE A 95 -4.91 -21.84 0.29
N TYR A 96 -3.69 -21.32 0.49
CA TYR A 96 -2.46 -22.11 0.41
C TYR A 96 -2.44 -23.27 1.41
N ASN A 97 -2.84 -23.00 2.66
CA ASN A 97 -2.80 -23.99 3.74
C ASN A 97 -3.97 -24.99 3.70
N ASN A 98 -5.17 -24.53 3.35
CA ASN A 98 -6.41 -25.31 3.57
C ASN A 98 -7.06 -25.83 2.28
N LEU A 99 -6.71 -25.29 1.11
CA LEU A 99 -7.35 -25.63 -0.15
C LEU A 99 -6.38 -26.25 -1.15
N ASN A 100 -6.61 -27.52 -1.47
CA ASN A 100 -5.89 -28.22 -2.52
C ASN A 100 -6.89 -28.81 -3.53
N PHE A 101 -7.14 -28.08 -4.63
CA PHE A 101 -7.93 -28.61 -5.74
C PHE A 101 -6.99 -29.17 -6.81
N LYS A 102 -7.31 -30.36 -7.33
CA LYS A 102 -6.55 -30.92 -8.47
C LYS A 102 -6.78 -30.18 -9.78
N PHE A 103 -7.95 -29.57 -9.93
CA PHE A 103 -8.39 -28.92 -11.18
C PHE A 103 -8.10 -27.42 -11.23
N PHE A 104 -7.74 -26.79 -10.11
CA PHE A 104 -7.47 -25.37 -10.03
C PHE A 104 -6.36 -25.16 -9.02
N LYS A 105 -5.15 -24.93 -9.51
CA LYS A 105 -3.95 -24.89 -8.66
C LYS A 105 -3.89 -23.57 -7.91
N PHE A 106 -3.09 -23.54 -6.85
CA PHE A 106 -2.80 -22.29 -6.14
C PHE A 106 -2.29 -21.19 -7.09
N ASP A 107 -1.50 -21.56 -8.11
CA ASP A 107 -1.00 -20.62 -9.13
C ASP A 107 -2.13 -19.92 -9.89
N ASP A 108 -3.25 -20.61 -10.12
CA ASP A 108 -4.41 -20.03 -10.79
C ASP A 108 -5.15 -19.06 -9.86
N PHE A 109 -5.25 -19.37 -8.55
CA PHE A 109 -5.73 -18.42 -7.55
C PHE A 109 -4.85 -17.17 -7.49
N LEU A 110 -3.54 -17.37 -7.42
CA LEU A 110 -2.57 -16.30 -7.29
C LEU A 110 -2.67 -15.32 -8.47
N LYS A 111 -2.76 -15.84 -9.70
CA LYS A 111 -2.97 -15.03 -10.92
C LYS A 111 -4.30 -14.28 -10.93
N GLU A 112 -5.39 -14.91 -10.51
CA GLU A 112 -6.70 -14.25 -10.45
C GLU A 112 -6.72 -13.14 -9.39
N TYR A 113 -6.12 -13.36 -8.22
CA TYR A 113 -5.98 -12.33 -7.20
C TYR A 113 -5.10 -11.16 -7.70
N HIS A 114 -3.96 -11.48 -8.33
CA HIS A 114 -3.05 -10.49 -8.90
C HIS A 114 -3.74 -9.62 -9.95
N LEU A 115 -4.48 -10.21 -10.88
CA LEU A 115 -5.21 -9.50 -11.93
C LEU A 115 -6.29 -8.57 -11.36
N ASN A 116 -7.07 -9.04 -10.38
CA ASN A 116 -8.12 -8.23 -9.78
C ASN A 116 -7.54 -7.11 -8.90
N LEU A 117 -6.43 -7.37 -8.21
CA LEU A 117 -5.72 -6.36 -7.43
C LEU A 117 -5.14 -5.28 -8.35
N LYS A 118 -4.48 -5.66 -9.45
CA LYS A 118 -4.00 -4.72 -10.46
C LYS A 118 -5.12 -3.81 -10.98
N ASN A 119 -6.22 -4.40 -11.44
CA ASN A 119 -7.36 -3.63 -11.95
C ASN A 119 -7.93 -2.65 -10.91
N LEU A 120 -7.96 -3.04 -9.62
CA LEU A 120 -8.38 -2.16 -8.54
C LEU A 120 -7.42 -0.98 -8.37
N LEU A 121 -6.11 -1.25 -8.37
CA LEU A 121 -5.07 -0.23 -8.20
C LEU A 121 -5.03 0.73 -9.39
N ASP A 122 -5.09 0.22 -10.62
CA ASP A 122 -5.10 1.03 -11.84
C ASP A 122 -6.31 1.99 -11.87
N GLU A 123 -7.49 1.50 -11.48
CA GLU A 123 -8.71 2.34 -11.41
C GLU A 123 -8.64 3.42 -10.33
N LYS A 124 -8.02 3.12 -9.17
CA LYS A 124 -7.95 4.04 -8.02
C LYS A 124 -6.72 4.93 -8.02
N SER A 125 -5.71 4.62 -8.83
CA SER A 125 -4.39 5.28 -8.82
C SER A 125 -4.49 6.82 -8.95
N SER A 126 -5.38 7.31 -9.82
CA SER A 126 -5.58 8.75 -10.02
C SER A 126 -6.14 9.48 -8.79
N SER A 127 -6.97 8.79 -7.98
CA SER A 127 -7.66 9.38 -6.83
C SER A 127 -6.91 9.24 -5.51
N LEU A 128 -5.76 8.55 -5.46
CA LEU A 128 -5.06 8.31 -4.20
C LEU A 128 -4.53 9.60 -3.57
N ASP A 129 -4.76 9.74 -2.26
CA ASP A 129 -4.11 10.75 -1.41
C ASP A 129 -2.69 10.30 -1.02
N ALA A 130 -1.86 11.25 -0.58
CA ALA A 130 -0.48 11.02 -0.16
C ALA A 130 -0.35 9.89 0.88
N GLY A 131 -1.24 9.83 1.88
CA GLY A 131 -1.21 8.75 2.88
C GLY A 131 -1.60 7.38 2.30
N GLU A 132 -2.52 7.36 1.34
CA GLU A 132 -2.97 6.15 0.67
C GLU A 132 -1.91 5.60 -0.30
N ILE A 133 -1.16 6.49 -0.97
CA ILE A 133 -0.06 6.12 -1.86
C ILE A 133 0.99 5.31 -1.10
N LEU A 134 1.44 5.80 0.06
CA LEU A 134 2.44 5.09 0.86
C LEU A 134 1.94 3.71 1.30
N ALA A 135 0.72 3.65 1.83
CA ALA A 135 0.14 2.40 2.31
C ALA A 135 -0.11 1.38 1.18
N VAL A 136 -0.43 1.83 -0.03
CA VAL A 136 -0.50 0.95 -1.21
C VAL A 136 0.87 0.41 -1.59
N ILE A 137 1.91 1.24 -1.59
CA ILE A 137 3.27 0.82 -1.95
C ILE A 137 3.83 -0.16 -0.93
N GLU A 138 3.65 0.12 0.36
CA GLU A 138 4.01 -0.79 1.44
C GLU A 138 3.31 -2.15 1.28
N PHE A 139 1.99 -2.14 1.06
CA PHE A 139 1.22 -3.36 0.83
C PHE A 139 1.70 -4.14 -0.40
N VAL A 140 2.04 -3.45 -1.50
CA VAL A 140 2.55 -4.10 -2.72
C VAL A 140 3.92 -4.73 -2.48
N GLY A 141 4.78 -4.06 -1.70
CA GLY A 141 6.05 -4.63 -1.24
C GLY A 141 5.84 -5.91 -0.44
N GLU A 142 5.00 -5.85 0.61
CA GLU A 142 4.66 -7.01 1.43
C GLU A 142 4.03 -8.15 0.60
N TYR A 143 3.18 -7.82 -0.39
CA TYR A 143 2.56 -8.80 -1.27
C TYR A 143 3.62 -9.59 -2.04
N TYR A 144 4.58 -8.91 -2.69
CA TYR A 144 5.63 -9.61 -3.44
C TYR A 144 6.60 -10.38 -2.53
N GLU A 145 6.93 -9.84 -1.36
CA GLU A 145 7.73 -10.56 -0.35
C GLU A 145 7.02 -11.83 0.12
N ASN A 146 5.70 -11.78 0.33
CA ASN A 146 4.91 -12.96 0.68
C ASN A 146 4.85 -13.98 -0.48
N VAL A 147 4.76 -13.51 -1.72
CA VAL A 147 4.78 -14.36 -2.92
C VAL A 147 6.10 -15.13 -3.06
N GLU A 148 7.22 -14.44 -2.90
CA GLU A 148 8.54 -15.05 -3.05
C GLU A 148 8.95 -15.86 -1.81
N GLY A 149 8.64 -15.36 -0.61
CA GLY A 149 9.01 -15.97 0.66
C GLY A 149 8.10 -17.13 1.08
N ILE A 150 6.81 -16.85 1.28
CA ILE A 150 5.85 -17.82 1.81
C ILE A 150 5.46 -18.83 0.73
N PHE A 151 5.08 -18.33 -0.45
CA PHE A 151 4.57 -19.20 -1.52
C PHE A 151 5.68 -19.79 -2.40
N LYS A 152 6.92 -19.30 -2.29
CA LYS A 152 8.09 -19.73 -3.09
C LYS A 152 7.82 -19.68 -4.60
N LYS A 153 7.12 -18.64 -5.04
CA LYS A 153 6.78 -18.40 -6.45
C LYS A 153 7.55 -17.21 -6.98
N ILE A 154 7.84 -17.24 -8.28
CA ILE A 154 8.51 -16.13 -8.96
C ILE A 154 7.45 -15.06 -9.22
N SER A 155 7.61 -13.88 -8.62
CA SER A 155 6.71 -12.73 -8.78
C SER A 155 6.48 -12.36 -10.25
N ASP A 156 7.54 -12.42 -11.08
CA ASP A 156 7.47 -12.16 -12.53
C ASP A 156 6.57 -13.13 -13.31
N SER A 157 6.25 -14.31 -12.75
CA SER A 157 5.38 -15.30 -13.40
C SER A 157 3.88 -14.97 -13.28
N LEU A 158 3.52 -13.96 -12.49
CA LEU A 158 2.15 -13.53 -12.23
C LEU A 158 1.61 -12.57 -13.28
N GLY A 159 2.47 -12.08 -14.17
CA GLY A 159 2.11 -11.19 -15.27
C GLY A 159 2.70 -9.80 -15.08
N SER A 160 1.97 -8.80 -15.55
CA SER A 160 2.39 -7.39 -15.43
C SER A 160 2.45 -6.94 -13.97
N ARG A 161 3.35 -5.99 -13.68
CA ARG A 161 3.50 -5.46 -12.32
C ARG A 161 2.20 -4.79 -11.84
N LEU A 162 1.93 -4.91 -10.54
CA LEU A 162 0.81 -4.26 -9.85
C LEU A 162 0.84 -2.74 -9.94
N LEU A 163 2.04 -2.15 -9.85
CA LEU A 163 2.24 -0.70 -9.98
C LEU A 163 3.21 -0.45 -11.13
N GLU A 164 2.70 -0.02 -12.28
CA GLU A 164 3.55 0.43 -13.40
C GLU A 164 3.93 1.91 -13.27
N ASN A 165 3.13 2.68 -12.53
CA ASN A 165 3.31 4.11 -12.30
C ASN A 165 3.80 4.42 -10.88
N GLU A 166 4.53 3.49 -10.26
CA GLU A 166 5.08 3.66 -8.91
C GLU A 166 5.86 4.97 -8.78
N ASP A 167 6.78 5.25 -9.70
CA ASP A 167 7.58 6.50 -9.69
C ASP A 167 6.68 7.75 -9.73
N GLN A 168 5.59 7.74 -10.50
CA GLN A 168 4.67 8.89 -10.59
C GLN A 168 3.87 9.09 -9.30
N LEU A 169 3.43 8.00 -8.66
CA LEU A 169 2.76 8.05 -7.37
C LEU A 169 3.72 8.57 -6.29
N LEU A 170 4.97 8.14 -6.33
CA LEU A 170 6.02 8.61 -5.45
C LEU A 170 6.33 10.09 -5.63
N ASP A 171 6.38 10.57 -6.87
CA ASP A 171 6.55 11.99 -7.17
C ASP A 171 5.35 12.80 -6.64
N LYS A 172 4.12 12.34 -6.86
CA LYS A 172 2.90 12.98 -6.34
C LYS A 172 2.91 13.06 -4.82
N TYR A 173 3.32 11.98 -4.15
CA TYR A 173 3.49 11.96 -2.69
C TYR A 173 4.55 12.99 -2.26
N THR A 174 5.71 12.98 -2.91
CA THR A 174 6.86 13.81 -2.57
C THR A 174 6.53 15.30 -2.69
N ILE A 175 5.88 15.72 -3.79
CA ILE A 175 5.42 17.09 -3.99
C ILE A 175 4.42 17.49 -2.90
N THR A 176 3.51 16.60 -2.53
CA THR A 176 2.51 16.87 -1.48
C THR A 176 3.18 17.04 -0.11
N ALA A 177 4.12 16.16 0.23
CA ALA A 177 4.88 16.22 1.46
C ALA A 177 5.76 17.48 1.53
N GLU A 178 6.45 17.83 0.44
CA GLU A 178 7.25 19.05 0.33
C GLU A 178 6.40 20.31 0.54
N ASN A 179 5.23 20.41 -0.10
CA ASN A 179 4.35 21.56 0.06
C ASN A 179 3.85 21.71 1.49
N LYS A 180 3.49 20.62 2.16
CA LYS A 180 3.12 20.64 3.58
C LYS A 180 4.30 21.05 4.45
N LEU A 181 5.48 20.47 4.25
CA LEU A 181 6.69 20.85 4.98
C LEU A 181 6.99 22.35 4.83
N LYS A 182 6.91 22.88 3.61
CA LYS A 182 7.10 24.31 3.34
C LYS A 182 6.11 25.19 4.09
N GLU A 183 4.83 24.82 4.09
CA GLU A 183 3.79 25.57 4.78
C GLU A 183 4.03 25.59 6.29
N TRP A 184 4.34 24.43 6.88
CA TRP A 184 4.56 24.30 8.31
C TRP A 184 5.82 25.05 8.75
N ILE A 185 6.92 24.92 8.02
CA ILE A 185 8.17 25.64 8.30
C ILE A 185 7.94 27.14 8.19
N SER A 186 7.27 27.62 7.12
CA SER A 186 6.96 29.05 6.99
C SER A 186 6.10 29.58 8.13
N ASN A 187 5.15 28.79 8.62
CA ASN A 187 4.29 29.19 9.74
C ASN A 187 5.09 29.25 11.04
N ILE A 188 5.97 28.27 11.29
CA ILE A 188 6.87 28.28 12.46
C ILE A 188 7.81 29.47 12.39
N THR A 189 8.46 29.75 11.24
CA THR A 189 9.34 30.92 11.12
C THR A 189 8.60 32.21 11.45
N LYS A 190 7.38 32.39 10.92
CA LYS A 190 6.59 33.60 11.18
C LYS A 190 6.25 33.76 12.66
N ILE A 191 5.88 32.67 13.33
CA ILE A 191 5.58 32.67 14.76
C ILE A 191 6.84 33.03 15.55
N GLU A 192 7.97 32.42 15.22
CA GLU A 192 9.24 32.61 15.94
C GLU A 192 9.77 34.04 15.77
N ILE A 193 9.75 34.57 14.54
CA ILE A 193 10.12 35.96 14.26
C ILE A 193 9.19 36.94 14.99
N SER A 194 7.88 36.65 15.02
CA SER A 194 6.92 37.49 15.74
C SER A 194 7.20 37.49 17.25
N LYS A 195 7.53 36.33 17.83
CA LYS A 195 7.93 36.22 19.24
C LYS A 195 9.22 36.99 19.51
N PHE A 196 10.21 36.87 18.62
CA PHE A 196 11.48 37.59 18.70
C PHE A 196 11.32 39.12 18.71
N PHE A 197 10.40 39.67 17.89
CA PHE A 197 10.13 41.11 17.90
C PHE A 197 9.26 41.56 19.08
N LEU A 198 8.31 40.73 19.51
CA LEU A 198 7.39 41.09 20.59
C LEU A 198 8.08 41.07 21.95
N ARG A 199 8.98 40.11 22.22
CA ARG A 199 9.72 39.93 23.49
C ARG A 199 8.86 40.12 24.75
N ASN A 200 7.61 39.66 24.68
CA ASN A 200 6.60 39.85 25.73
C ASN A 200 6.42 38.60 26.61
N GLU A 201 6.95 37.44 26.20
CA GLU A 201 6.80 36.17 26.90
C GLU A 201 8.16 35.75 27.49
N GLU A 202 8.14 35.15 28.69
CA GLU A 202 9.32 34.49 29.27
C GLU A 202 9.81 33.42 28.29
N ILE A 203 11.12 33.43 28.01
CA ILE A 203 11.74 32.45 27.12
C ILE A 203 11.63 31.08 27.78
N SER A 204 11.15 30.09 27.01
CA SER A 204 10.92 28.75 27.52
C SER A 204 12.24 28.08 27.91
N LYS A 205 12.21 27.37 29.04
CA LYS A 205 13.36 26.61 29.55
C LYS A 205 13.04 25.13 29.65
N ASP A 206 14.04 24.29 29.51
CA ASP A 206 13.92 22.84 29.71
C ASP A 206 14.11 22.42 31.18
N GLU A 207 14.09 21.10 31.42
CA GLU A 207 14.28 20.49 32.74
C GLU A 207 15.66 20.80 33.36
N GLU A 208 16.63 21.23 32.55
CA GLU A 208 17.98 21.63 32.95
C GLU A 208 18.16 23.18 33.03
N ASP A 209 17.06 23.95 32.97
CA ASP A 209 17.04 25.42 32.94
C ASP A 209 17.71 26.04 31.70
N LYS A 210 17.93 25.27 30.61
CA LYS A 210 18.46 25.78 29.34
C LYS A 210 17.35 26.41 28.51
N LEU A 211 17.68 27.50 27.83
CA LEU A 211 16.76 28.20 26.94
C LEU A 211 16.48 27.36 25.69
N ILE A 212 15.20 27.07 25.44
CA ILE A 212 14.72 26.31 24.28
C ILE A 212 13.72 27.14 23.50
N SER A 213 13.82 27.07 22.16
CA SER A 213 12.78 27.55 21.24
C SER A 213 11.68 26.50 21.07
N PRO A 214 10.43 26.76 21.53
CA PRO A 214 9.30 25.85 21.31
C PRO A 214 8.98 25.67 19.82
N GLY A 215 9.27 26.69 19.00
CA GLY A 215 9.13 26.62 17.55
C GLY A 215 10.07 25.58 16.95
N PHE A 216 11.31 25.52 17.43
CA PHE A 216 12.28 24.51 17.00
C PHE A 216 11.91 23.09 17.43
N VAL A 217 11.45 22.89 18.67
CA VAL A 217 10.97 21.57 19.12
C VAL A 217 9.80 21.08 18.26
N SER A 218 8.86 21.98 17.97
CA SER A 218 7.73 21.69 17.10
C SER A 218 8.20 21.30 15.69
N LEU A 219 9.18 22.04 15.14
CA LEU A 219 9.79 21.74 13.85
C LEU A 219 10.41 20.34 13.81
N LEU A 220 11.19 19.96 14.82
CA LEU A 220 11.79 18.63 14.92
C LEU A 220 10.74 17.52 15.00
N GLN A 221 9.66 17.73 15.76
CA GLN A 221 8.55 16.78 15.85
C GLN A 221 7.86 16.58 14.50
N ILE A 222 7.62 17.67 13.75
CA ILE A 222 7.01 17.62 12.41
C ILE A 222 7.91 16.87 11.43
N ILE A 223 9.21 17.17 11.44
CA ILE A 223 10.20 16.47 10.61
C ILE A 223 10.16 14.97 10.91
N LYS A 224 10.18 14.60 12.20
CA LYS A 224 10.09 13.20 12.62
C LYS A 224 8.81 12.53 12.10
N MET A 225 7.65 13.17 12.25
CA MET A 225 6.37 12.65 11.76
C MET A 225 6.32 12.45 10.24
N GLN A 226 7.06 13.25 9.46
CA GLN A 226 7.12 13.10 8.00
C GLN A 226 8.16 12.05 7.56
N LEU A 227 9.23 11.85 8.32
CA LEU A 227 10.29 10.90 8.00
C LEU A 227 9.98 9.45 8.40
N GLU A 228 9.27 9.23 9.51
CA GLU A 228 8.93 7.88 9.99
C GLU A 228 8.19 7.02 8.94
N PRO A 229 7.12 7.51 8.28
CA PRO A 229 6.33 6.70 7.34
C PRO A 229 7.08 6.33 6.07
N ILE A 230 8.15 7.05 5.72
CA ILE A 230 8.89 6.87 4.46
C ILE A 230 10.23 6.16 4.64
N SER A 231 10.53 5.73 5.87
CA SER A 231 11.79 5.08 6.24
C SER A 231 12.08 3.81 5.40
N PHE A 232 11.05 3.15 4.88
CA PHE A 232 11.18 1.96 4.04
C PHE A 232 11.69 2.26 2.62
N ASN A 233 11.46 3.47 2.08
CA ASN A 233 11.86 3.81 0.71
C ASN A 233 13.03 4.81 0.70
N LYS A 234 14.23 4.28 0.43
CA LYS A 234 15.48 5.05 0.44
C LYS A 234 15.49 6.25 -0.51
N LYS A 235 14.80 6.17 -1.67
CA LYS A 235 14.78 7.27 -2.65
C LYS A 235 13.96 8.44 -2.15
N ILE A 236 12.74 8.18 -1.68
CA ILE A 236 11.86 9.20 -1.11
C ILE A 236 12.50 9.80 0.14
N PHE A 237 13.02 8.92 1.02
CA PHE A 237 13.68 9.34 2.24
C PHE A 237 14.82 10.32 1.95
N ALA A 238 15.70 10.01 0.98
CA ALA A 238 16.80 10.89 0.60
C ALA A 238 16.29 12.23 0.02
N HIS A 239 15.27 12.20 -0.84
CA HIS A 239 14.71 13.41 -1.44
C HIS A 239 14.06 14.31 -0.38
N ILE A 240 13.18 13.76 0.45
CA ILE A 240 12.51 14.51 1.52
C ILE A 240 13.52 15.02 2.54
N THR A 241 14.55 14.24 2.89
CA THR A 241 15.65 14.70 3.76
C THR A 241 16.39 15.89 3.17
N SER A 242 16.72 15.85 1.87
CA SER A 242 17.36 16.98 1.19
C SER A 242 16.47 18.23 1.20
N THR A 243 15.17 18.05 1.02
CA THR A 243 14.17 19.13 1.07
C THR A 243 14.06 19.72 2.49
N ILE A 244 14.05 18.87 3.52
CA ILE A 244 14.08 19.29 4.93
C ILE A 244 15.33 20.12 5.21
N ILE A 245 16.53 19.64 4.84
CA ILE A 245 17.79 20.36 5.04
C ILE A 245 17.73 21.75 4.38
N LYS A 246 17.21 21.82 3.15
CA LYS A 246 17.03 23.09 2.44
C LYS A 246 16.13 24.05 3.22
N PHE A 247 14.99 23.57 3.74
CA PHE A 247 14.09 24.43 4.49
C PHE A 247 14.61 24.79 5.89
N CYS A 248 15.37 23.91 6.55
CA CYS A 248 16.09 24.23 7.79
C CYS A 248 17.11 25.35 7.55
N ASN A 249 17.83 25.33 6.43
CA ASN A 249 18.74 26.42 6.05
C ASN A 249 17.97 27.73 5.81
N ILE A 250 16.82 27.68 5.13
CA ILE A 250 15.97 28.87 4.94
C ILE A 250 15.48 29.42 6.29
N PHE A 251 15.03 28.55 7.19
CA PHE A 251 14.62 28.94 8.54
C PHE A 251 15.77 29.62 9.30
N LYS A 252 16.97 29.04 9.25
CA LYS A 252 18.18 29.63 9.83
C LYS A 252 18.49 31.00 9.24
N ASP A 253 18.50 31.12 7.91
CA ASP A 253 18.78 32.38 7.22
C ASP A 253 17.74 33.45 7.56
N GLU A 254 16.45 33.11 7.65
CA GLU A 254 15.40 34.04 8.03
C GLU A 254 15.56 34.55 9.47
N LEU A 255 15.97 33.69 10.40
CA LEU A 255 16.27 34.07 11.78
C LEU A 255 17.52 34.95 11.87
N VAL A 256 18.62 34.59 11.20
CA VAL A 256 19.84 35.40 11.14
C VAL A 256 19.53 36.79 10.57
N ASN A 257 18.77 36.86 9.48
CA ASN A 257 18.34 38.14 8.91
C ASN A 257 17.47 38.97 9.86
N ALA A 258 16.61 38.33 10.66
CA ALA A 258 15.81 39.03 11.68
C ALA A 258 16.72 39.56 12.81
N MET A 259 17.69 38.77 13.26
CA MET A 259 18.68 39.17 14.27
C MET A 259 19.56 40.34 13.81
N GLU A 260 20.05 40.31 12.57
CA GLU A 260 20.86 41.40 11.99
C GLU A 260 20.07 42.71 11.87
N LYS A 261 18.80 42.63 11.45
CA LYS A 261 17.92 43.78 11.35
C LYS A 261 17.66 44.42 12.71
N ASP A 262 17.54 43.61 13.76
CA ASP A 262 17.25 44.07 15.12
C ASP A 262 18.51 44.37 15.95
N PHE A 263 19.70 43.99 15.46
CA PHE A 263 20.98 44.28 16.12
C PHE A 263 21.25 45.78 16.25
N LYS A 264 21.17 46.54 15.15
CA LYS A 264 21.40 48.00 15.16
C LYS A 264 20.40 48.75 16.06
N PRO A 265 19.08 48.49 15.97
CA PRO A 265 18.09 49.05 16.89
C PRO A 265 18.31 48.68 18.37
N SER A 266 18.72 47.43 18.65
CA SER A 266 18.97 46.95 20.01
C SER A 266 20.20 47.62 20.63
N VAL A 267 21.31 47.76 19.88
CA VAL A 267 22.52 48.47 20.33
C VAL A 267 22.25 49.97 20.55
N GLN A 268 21.31 50.55 19.79
CA GLN A 268 20.87 51.95 19.95
C GLN A 268 19.83 52.14 21.06
N MET A 269 19.50 51.09 21.85
CA MET A 269 18.44 51.10 22.87
C MET A 269 17.07 51.53 22.34
N LYS A 270 16.80 51.34 21.04
CA LYS A 270 15.50 51.64 20.41
C LYS A 270 14.58 50.42 20.32
N SER A 271 15.11 49.21 20.57
CA SER A 271 14.34 47.97 20.67
C SER A 271 14.09 47.59 22.13
N LYS A 272 13.13 46.68 22.34
CA LYS A 272 12.84 46.11 23.67
C LYS A 272 14.10 45.41 24.24
N PRO A 273 14.23 45.27 25.58
CA PRO A 273 15.30 44.49 26.19
C PRO A 273 15.17 42.97 25.91
N GLY A 274 16.21 42.17 26.16
CA GLY A 274 16.17 40.70 26.01
C GLY A 274 16.73 40.14 24.68
N TYR A 275 17.58 40.87 23.97
CA TYR A 275 18.19 40.39 22.72
C TYR A 275 19.15 39.22 22.98
N GLU A 276 19.92 39.30 24.07
CA GLU A 276 20.94 38.31 24.44
C GLU A 276 20.32 36.96 24.79
N ASP A 277 19.24 36.93 25.56
CA ASP A 277 18.56 35.69 25.93
C ASP A 277 17.92 35.00 24.71
N PHE A 278 17.37 35.77 23.77
CA PHE A 278 16.85 35.22 22.51
C PHE A 278 17.97 34.75 21.58
N ALA A 279 19.13 35.41 21.55
CA ALA A 279 20.29 34.94 20.80
C ALA A 279 20.85 33.63 21.38
N LEU A 280 20.92 33.51 22.71
CA LEU A 280 21.32 32.28 23.40
C LEU A 280 20.35 31.13 23.14
N CYS A 281 19.04 31.40 23.15
CA CYS A 281 18.01 30.41 22.82
C CYS A 281 18.16 29.82 21.40
N LEU A 282 18.60 30.65 20.44
CA LEU A 282 18.88 30.23 19.07
C LEU A 282 20.25 29.56 18.92
N GLU A 283 21.23 29.88 19.78
CA GLU A 283 22.52 29.19 19.79
C GLU A 283 22.38 27.75 20.30
N THR A 284 21.48 27.49 21.27
CA THR A 284 21.16 26.11 21.71
C THR A 284 20.58 25.25 20.59
N VAL A 285 20.01 25.87 19.55
CA VAL A 285 19.45 25.20 18.37
C VAL A 285 20.52 24.77 17.37
N ASP A 286 21.66 25.48 17.30
CA ASP A 286 22.78 25.16 16.39
C ASP A 286 23.71 24.06 16.95
N LEU A 287 23.65 23.78 18.26
CA LEU A 287 24.52 22.82 18.95
C LEU A 287 23.94 21.40 19.10
N ASN A 288 22.67 21.17 18.75
CA ASN A 288 21.99 19.87 18.81
C ASN A 288 21.60 19.36 17.42
#